data_AF-X1JRX2-F1
#
_entry.id   AF-X1JRX2-F1
#
_cell.length_a   1.000
_cell.length_b   1.000
_cell.length_c   1.000
_cell.angle_alpha   90.00
_cell.angle_beta   90.00
_cell.angle_gamma   90.00
#
_symmetry.space_group_name_H-M   'P 1'
#
loop_
_entity.id
_entity.type
_entity.pdbx_description
1 polymer ?
#
loop_
_entity_poly.entity_id
_entity_poly.type
_entity_poly.pdbx_seq_one_letter_code
_entity_poly.pdbx_strand_id
1 'polypeptide(L)'
;ESLGVRPDQVVDYKAMVGDKSDNIPGVVGIGPKNAQALLGKYDTLEEVYEHLDELKPGQQKKLQTDRDNAYLSQELSRIVTNLNIPLDLEKARVTSFEPESVRDLFRELEFRSLMSRLSNVMHILGMTETQQASEQLSMFDHKPSEGLVEASTDTKSIVVDTPEGLEKMVKALNAADVIVFDTETTSTDKMQANLVGISLAVRPKELGIQPDTLHFHLAQYLDEMHF
;
A
#
# COMPACT_ATOMS: atom_id res chain seq x y z
N GLU A 1 -9.97 -7.14 14.56
CA GLU A 1 -11.05 -7.78 15.34
C GLU A 1 -10.44 -8.65 16.43
N SER A 2 -11.01 -8.71 17.63
CA SER A 2 -10.53 -9.59 18.71
C SER A 2 -11.64 -10.59 19.05
N LEU A 3 -11.29 -11.88 19.11
CA LEU A 3 -12.23 -12.96 19.44
C LEU A 3 -12.62 -12.99 20.93
N GLY A 4 -12.00 -12.16 21.77
CA GLY A 4 -12.33 -12.06 23.20
C GLY A 4 -11.95 -13.30 24.03
N VAL A 5 -11.08 -14.15 23.50
CA VAL A 5 -10.53 -15.35 24.16
C VAL A 5 -9.00 -15.35 24.04
N ARG A 6 -8.31 -16.12 24.89
CA ARG A 6 -6.85 -16.25 24.82
C ARG A 6 -6.43 -17.03 23.56
N PRO A 7 -5.21 -16.81 23.02
CA PRO A 7 -4.74 -17.50 21.81
C PRO A 7 -4.82 -19.03 21.89
N ASP A 8 -4.53 -19.61 23.05
CA ASP A 8 -4.61 -21.06 23.31
C ASP A 8 -6.05 -21.59 23.35
N GLN A 9 -7.04 -20.73 23.58
CA GLN A 9 -8.47 -21.07 23.61
C GLN A 9 -9.16 -20.92 22.26
N VAL A 10 -8.47 -20.43 21.22
CA VAL A 10 -9.09 -20.15 19.92
C VAL A 10 -9.65 -21.41 19.28
N VAL A 11 -8.99 -22.56 19.47
CA VAL A 11 -9.47 -23.85 18.95
C VAL A 11 -10.80 -24.22 19.61
N ASP A 12 -10.90 -24.11 20.93
CA ASP A 12 -12.11 -24.44 21.69
C ASP A 12 -13.24 -23.43 21.43
N TYR A 13 -12.88 -22.17 21.22
CA TYR A 13 -13.83 -21.14 20.80
C TYR A 13 -14.45 -21.50 19.44
N LYS A 14 -13.62 -21.85 18.44
CA LYS A 14 -14.09 -22.29 17.13
C LYS A 14 -14.87 -23.61 17.21
N ALA A 15 -14.50 -24.50 18.12
CA ALA A 15 -15.23 -25.75 18.36
C ALA A 15 -16.68 -25.51 18.78
N MET A 16 -16.95 -24.45 19.55
CA MET A 16 -18.30 -24.09 19.99
C MET A 16 -19.05 -23.21 18.99
N VAL A 17 -18.38 -22.20 18.42
CA VAL A 17 -19.02 -21.19 17.56
C VAL A 17 -19.16 -21.68 16.11
N GLY A 18 -18.27 -22.56 15.67
CA GLY A 18 -18.09 -22.92 14.27
C GLY A 18 -17.32 -21.85 13.49
N ASP A 19 -17.00 -22.18 12.24
CA ASP A 19 -16.35 -21.30 11.28
C ASP A 19 -16.98 -21.49 9.90
N LYS A 20 -17.72 -20.49 9.43
CA LYS A 20 -18.42 -20.57 8.14
C LYS A 20 -17.47 -20.59 6.94
N SER A 21 -16.29 -19.99 7.07
CA SER A 21 -15.32 -19.91 5.97
C SER A 21 -14.70 -21.29 5.71
N ASP A 22 -14.43 -22.02 6.80
CA ASP A 22 -13.85 -23.36 6.78
C ASP A 22 -14.90 -24.48 6.85
N ASN A 23 -16.18 -24.14 6.74
CA ASN A 23 -17.32 -25.06 6.85
C ASN A 23 -17.30 -25.92 8.13
N ILE A 24 -16.84 -25.33 9.25
CA ILE A 24 -16.81 -25.94 10.56
C ILE A 24 -18.16 -25.68 11.26
N PRO A 25 -18.92 -26.72 11.65
CA PRO A 25 -20.30 -26.56 12.09
C PRO A 25 -20.44 -25.91 13.48
N GLY A 26 -19.58 -26.27 14.44
CA GLY A 26 -19.72 -25.87 15.82
C GLY A 26 -20.96 -26.45 16.53
N VAL A 27 -21.41 -25.77 17.58
CA VAL A 27 -22.59 -26.15 18.38
C VAL A 27 -23.77 -25.26 18.04
N VAL A 28 -24.90 -25.85 17.65
CA VAL A 28 -26.06 -25.07 17.19
C VAL A 28 -26.62 -24.24 18.34
N GLY A 29 -26.62 -22.92 18.15
CA GLY A 29 -27.16 -21.97 19.12
C GLY A 29 -26.22 -21.61 20.26
N ILE A 30 -24.94 -21.95 20.17
CA ILE A 30 -23.86 -21.33 20.96
C ILE A 30 -23.12 -20.34 20.05
N GLY A 31 -23.31 -19.04 20.31
CA GLY A 31 -22.64 -17.97 19.56
C GLY A 31 -21.43 -17.39 20.29
N PRO A 32 -20.75 -16.40 19.67
CA PRO A 32 -19.53 -15.77 20.18
C PRO A 32 -19.58 -15.37 21.65
N LYS A 33 -20.65 -14.68 22.08
CA LYS A 33 -20.80 -14.21 23.47
C LYS A 33 -20.93 -15.35 24.48
N ASN A 34 -21.60 -16.43 24.09
CA ASN A 34 -21.77 -17.59 24.96
C ASN A 34 -20.46 -18.37 25.07
N ALA A 35 -19.76 -18.58 23.95
CA ALA A 35 -18.46 -19.24 23.95
C ALA A 35 -17.42 -18.44 24.76
N GLN A 36 -17.36 -17.12 24.60
CA GLN A 36 -16.51 -16.23 25.42
C GLN A 36 -16.83 -16.33 26.91
N ALA A 37 -18.11 -16.32 27.29
CA ALA A 37 -18.51 -16.43 28.69
C ALA A 37 -18.18 -17.81 29.29
N LEU A 38 -18.31 -18.88 28.50
CA LEU A 38 -17.94 -20.23 28.90
C LEU A 38 -16.42 -20.36 29.05
N LEU A 39 -15.64 -19.89 28.06
CA LEU A 39 -14.18 -19.94 28.07
C LEU A 39 -13.52 -18.96 29.06
N GLY A 40 -14.29 -17.97 29.52
CA GLY A 40 -13.89 -17.10 30.63
C GLY A 40 -14.11 -17.74 32.00
N LYS A 41 -14.97 -18.77 32.10
CA LYS A 41 -15.24 -19.51 33.34
C LYS A 41 -14.48 -20.85 33.39
N TYR A 42 -14.31 -21.50 32.25
CA TYR A 42 -13.66 -22.80 32.09
C TYR A 42 -12.57 -22.65 31.03
N ASP A 43 -11.38 -23.19 31.26
CA ASP A 43 -10.23 -22.90 30.40
C ASP A 43 -10.30 -23.62 29.05
N THR A 44 -10.90 -24.82 29.00
CA THR A 44 -10.97 -25.65 27.79
C THR A 44 -12.38 -26.13 27.46
N LEU A 45 -12.56 -26.64 26.23
CA LEU A 45 -13.82 -27.29 25.83
C LEU A 45 -14.15 -28.49 26.73
N GLU A 46 -13.15 -29.28 27.10
CA GLU A 46 -13.32 -30.43 27.99
C GLU A 46 -13.83 -30.00 29.36
N GLU A 47 -13.25 -28.93 29.95
CA GLU A 47 -13.72 -28.41 31.23
C GLU A 47 -15.18 -27.92 31.17
N VAL A 48 -15.59 -27.32 30.05
CA VAL A 48 -17.00 -26.96 29.81
C VAL A 48 -17.90 -28.20 29.83
N TYR A 49 -17.44 -29.31 29.23
CA TYR A 49 -18.18 -30.57 29.21
C TYR A 49 -18.20 -31.29 30.57
N GLU A 50 -17.14 -31.17 31.37
CA GLU A 50 -17.07 -31.71 32.73
C GLU A 50 -18.02 -30.98 33.70
N HIS A 51 -18.28 -29.69 33.47
CA HIS A 51 -19.14 -28.85 34.31
C HIS A 51 -20.51 -28.53 33.68
N LEU A 52 -21.01 -29.40 32.79
CA LEU A 52 -22.29 -29.21 32.09
C LEU A 52 -23.46 -28.93 33.04
N ASP A 53 -23.46 -29.55 34.22
CA ASP A 53 -24.56 -29.46 35.19
C ASP A 53 -24.62 -28.10 35.91
N GLU A 54 -23.55 -27.31 35.85
CA GLU A 54 -23.52 -25.95 36.39
C GLU A 54 -24.03 -24.90 35.40
N LEU A 55 -24.24 -25.29 34.14
CA LEU A 55 -24.67 -24.39 33.08
C LEU A 55 -26.19 -24.15 33.12
N LYS A 56 -26.63 -23.08 32.47
CA LYS A 56 -28.07 -22.83 32.30
C LYS A 56 -28.70 -23.99 31.52
N PRO A 57 -29.93 -24.44 31.85
CA PRO A 57 -30.56 -25.60 31.20
C PRO A 57 -30.60 -25.54 29.66
N GLY A 58 -30.77 -24.33 29.11
CA GLY A 58 -30.76 -24.11 27.66
C GLY A 58 -29.38 -24.25 27.00
N GLN A 59 -28.29 -23.92 27.71
CA GLN A 59 -26.92 -24.11 27.22
C GLN A 59 -26.51 -25.57 27.35
N GLN A 60 -26.81 -26.18 28.51
CA GLN A 60 -26.56 -27.59 28.79
C GLN A 60 -27.18 -28.49 27.70
N LYS A 61 -28.46 -28.30 27.37
CA LYS A 61 -29.15 -29.09 26.34
C LYS A 61 -28.50 -28.96 24.96
N LYS A 62 -28.06 -27.77 24.56
CA LYS A 62 -27.42 -27.52 23.26
C LYS A 62 -26.06 -28.23 23.17
N LEU A 63 -25.21 -28.02 24.17
CA LEU A 63 -23.89 -28.64 24.26
C LEU A 63 -23.98 -30.17 24.33
N GLN A 64 -24.98 -30.71 25.02
CA GLN A 64 -25.24 -32.16 25.05
C GLN A 64 -25.72 -32.71 23.71
N THR A 65 -26.61 -32.00 23.01
CA THR A 65 -27.18 -32.45 21.73
C THR A 65 -26.13 -32.47 20.62
N ASP A 66 -25.28 -31.44 20.57
CA ASP A 66 -24.25 -31.27 19.53
C ASP A 66 -22.84 -31.58 20.05
N ARG A 67 -22.73 -32.50 21.02
CA ARG A 67 -21.44 -32.87 21.61
C ARG A 67 -20.44 -33.35 20.56
N ASP A 68 -20.87 -34.29 19.71
CA ASP A 68 -20.00 -34.87 18.69
C ASP A 68 -19.55 -33.82 17.65
N ASN A 69 -20.43 -32.86 17.33
CA ASN A 69 -20.11 -31.74 16.45
C ASN A 69 -19.07 -30.80 17.08
N ALA A 70 -19.15 -30.57 18.39
CA ALA A 70 -18.17 -29.74 19.10
C ALA A 70 -16.77 -30.36 19.03
N TYR A 71 -16.65 -31.66 19.37
CA TYR A 71 -15.36 -32.35 19.32
C TYR A 71 -14.82 -32.49 17.90
N LEU A 72 -15.67 -32.80 16.93
CA LEU A 72 -15.28 -32.79 15.52
C LEU A 72 -14.78 -31.40 15.09
N SER A 73 -15.48 -30.34 15.48
CA SER A 73 -15.09 -28.96 15.16
C SER A 73 -13.77 -28.57 15.83
N GLN A 74 -13.51 -29.07 17.04
CA GLN A 74 -12.24 -28.90 17.75
C GLN A 74 -11.09 -29.57 17.00
N GLU A 75 -11.29 -30.80 16.53
CA GLU A 75 -10.32 -31.54 15.72
C GLU A 75 -10.03 -30.80 14.41
N LEU A 76 -11.06 -30.40 13.68
CA LEU A 76 -10.94 -29.67 12.41
C LEU A 76 -10.27 -28.30 12.55
N SER A 77 -10.47 -27.64 13.68
CA SER A 77 -9.87 -26.32 13.95
C SER A 77 -8.42 -26.40 14.42
N ARG A 78 -7.93 -27.58 14.82
CA ARG A 78 -6.61 -27.74 15.42
C ARG A 78 -5.54 -27.82 14.33
N ILE A 79 -4.61 -26.88 14.36
CA ILE A 79 -3.43 -26.91 13.48
C ILE A 79 -2.51 -28.06 13.89
N VAL A 80 -2.18 -28.93 12.94
CA VAL A 80 -1.21 -30.01 13.11
C VAL A 80 0.19 -29.42 13.02
N THR A 81 0.90 -29.33 14.15
CA THR A 81 2.23 -28.70 14.25
C THR A 81 3.40 -29.69 14.29
N ASN A 82 3.11 -31.00 14.31
CA ASN A 82 4.09 -32.07 14.45
C ASN A 82 4.36 -32.81 13.14
N LEU A 83 4.28 -32.13 12.01
CA LEU A 83 4.59 -32.71 10.70
C LEU A 83 6.10 -32.85 10.51
N ASN A 84 6.55 -34.03 10.09
CA ASN A 84 7.95 -34.29 9.75
C ASN A 84 8.26 -33.79 8.33
N ILE A 85 8.40 -32.47 8.18
CA ILE A 85 8.75 -31.82 6.91
C ILE A 85 10.18 -31.31 7.02
N PRO A 86 11.13 -31.80 6.20
CA PRO A 86 12.48 -31.26 6.17
C PRO A 86 12.44 -29.83 5.59
N LEU A 87 12.62 -28.83 6.45
CA LEU A 87 12.66 -27.42 6.06
C LEU A 87 14.10 -26.92 5.99
N ASP A 88 14.51 -26.49 4.80
CA ASP A 88 15.77 -25.79 4.57
C ASP A 88 15.51 -24.28 4.53
N LEU A 89 15.88 -23.58 5.60
CA LEU A 89 15.64 -22.13 5.73
C LEU A 89 16.39 -21.31 4.69
N GLU A 90 17.52 -21.79 4.17
CA GLU A 90 18.27 -21.08 3.15
C GLU A 90 17.53 -21.07 1.81
N LYS A 91 16.81 -22.15 1.48
CA LYS A 91 15.92 -22.20 0.32
C LYS A 91 14.66 -21.37 0.47
N ALA A 92 14.30 -20.98 1.69
CA ALA A 92 13.15 -20.13 1.96
C ALA A 92 13.46 -18.62 1.87
N ARG A 93 14.69 -18.25 1.49
CA ARG A 93 15.05 -16.83 1.28
C ARG A 93 14.26 -16.23 0.14
N VAL A 94 13.66 -15.07 0.38
CA VAL A 94 12.85 -14.33 -0.60
C VAL A 94 13.68 -13.67 -1.72
N THR A 95 15.01 -13.79 -1.69
CA THR A 95 15.95 -13.19 -2.67
C THR A 95 16.41 -14.17 -3.74
N SER A 96 15.95 -15.42 -3.74
CA SER A 96 16.49 -16.50 -4.59
C SER A 96 15.78 -16.66 -5.94
N PHE A 97 15.17 -15.59 -6.48
CA PHE A 97 14.47 -15.63 -7.78
C PHE A 97 15.23 -14.85 -8.85
N GLU A 98 15.09 -15.28 -10.11
CA GLU A 98 15.65 -14.59 -11.28
C GLU A 98 14.66 -13.55 -11.82
N PRO A 99 14.96 -12.24 -11.75
CA PRO A 99 14.04 -11.19 -12.16
C PRO A 99 13.54 -11.30 -13.60
N GLU A 100 14.42 -11.67 -14.53
CA GLU A 100 14.06 -11.80 -15.95
C GLU A 100 13.06 -12.93 -16.18
N SER A 101 13.26 -14.07 -15.51
CA SER A 101 12.30 -15.18 -15.59
C SER A 101 10.91 -14.81 -15.05
N VAL A 102 10.86 -13.99 -13.99
CA VAL A 102 9.58 -13.48 -13.45
C VAL A 102 8.95 -12.48 -14.41
N ARG A 103 9.74 -11.59 -15.04
CA ARG A 103 9.26 -10.62 -16.04
C ARG A 103 8.67 -11.31 -17.26
N ASP A 104 9.35 -12.33 -17.78
CA ASP A 104 8.87 -13.09 -18.94
C ASP A 104 7.56 -13.82 -18.61
N LEU A 105 7.47 -14.45 -17.43
CA LEU A 105 6.24 -15.09 -16.97
C LEU A 105 5.09 -14.08 -16.83
N PHE A 106 5.35 -12.90 -16.26
CA PHE A 106 4.33 -11.85 -16.15
C PHE A 106 3.91 -11.28 -17.51
N ARG A 107 4.82 -11.24 -18.49
CA ARG A 107 4.50 -10.83 -19.87
C ARG A 107 3.60 -11.87 -20.54
N GLU A 108 3.92 -13.16 -20.40
CA GLU A 108 3.13 -14.28 -20.91
C GLU A 108 1.71 -14.29 -20.33
N LEU A 109 1.59 -14.06 -19.02
CA LEU A 109 0.31 -14.01 -18.30
C LEU A 109 -0.40 -12.64 -18.38
N GLU A 110 0.17 -11.68 -19.11
CA GLU A 110 -0.32 -10.31 -19.26
C GLU A 110 -0.52 -9.53 -17.93
N PHE A 111 0.25 -9.85 -16.88
CA PHE A 111 0.19 -9.21 -15.56
C PHE A 111 0.88 -7.83 -15.52
N ARG A 112 0.36 -6.88 -16.29
CA ARG A 112 0.94 -5.53 -16.47
C ARG A 112 1.16 -4.75 -15.17
N SER A 113 0.24 -4.85 -14.22
CA SER A 113 0.35 -4.16 -12.92
C SER A 113 1.33 -4.82 -11.95
N LEU A 114 1.61 -6.12 -12.10
CA LEU A 114 2.60 -6.82 -11.27
C LEU A 114 4.01 -6.59 -11.79
N MET A 115 4.19 -6.41 -13.11
CA MET A 115 5.48 -6.02 -13.70
C MET A 115 6.01 -4.71 -13.12
N SER A 116 5.16 -3.69 -12.99
CA SER A 116 5.58 -2.40 -12.40
C SER A 116 5.83 -2.47 -10.90
N ARG A 117 5.25 -3.46 -10.19
CA ARG A 117 5.49 -3.68 -8.76
C ARG A 117 6.75 -4.50 -8.49
N LEU A 118 7.20 -5.29 -9.46
CA LEU A 118 8.38 -6.14 -9.33
C LEU A 118 9.65 -5.30 -9.07
N SER A 119 9.82 -4.18 -9.77
CA SER A 119 10.95 -3.26 -9.56
C SER A 119 11.01 -2.72 -8.13
N ASN A 120 9.85 -2.35 -7.57
CA ASN A 120 9.75 -1.88 -6.18
C ASN A 120 10.14 -2.99 -5.19
N VAL A 121 9.71 -4.23 -5.43
CA VAL A 121 10.07 -5.39 -4.59
C VAL A 121 11.57 -5.67 -4.67
N MET A 122 12.16 -5.64 -5.87
CA MET A 122 13.60 -5.83 -6.07
C MET A 122 14.42 -4.76 -5.32
N HIS A 123 13.99 -3.49 -5.38
CA HIS A 123 14.62 -2.41 -4.64
C HIS A 123 14.57 -2.64 -3.12
N ILE A 124 13.42 -3.04 -2.56
CA ILE A 124 13.27 -3.36 -1.12
C ILE A 124 14.19 -4.51 -0.70
N LEU A 125 14.33 -5.51 -1.57
CA LEU A 125 15.16 -6.70 -1.31
C LEU A 125 16.65 -6.46 -1.57
N GLY A 126 17.07 -5.24 -1.96
CA GLY A 126 18.46 -4.92 -2.27
C GLY A 126 18.99 -5.66 -3.52
N MET A 127 18.09 -6.17 -4.37
CA MET A 127 18.42 -6.84 -5.61
C MET A 127 18.75 -5.79 -6.64
N THR A 128 20.02 -5.69 -7.03
CA THR A 128 20.46 -4.72 -8.03
C THR A 128 19.98 -5.19 -9.40
N GLU A 129 19.26 -4.33 -10.12
CA GLU A 129 18.98 -4.58 -11.53
C GLU A 129 20.32 -4.65 -12.26
N THR A 130 20.60 -5.79 -12.88
CA THR A 130 21.65 -5.84 -13.89
C THR A 130 21.10 -5.07 -15.08
N GLN A 131 21.46 -3.79 -15.18
CA GLN A 131 21.11 -2.99 -16.34
C GLN A 131 21.79 -3.61 -17.56
N GLN A 132 21.04 -4.41 -18.33
CA GLN A 132 21.34 -4.60 -19.74
C GLN A 132 21.06 -3.28 -20.45
N ALA A 133 22.12 -2.49 -20.60
CA ALA A 133 22.15 -1.35 -21.50
C ALA A 133 22.11 -1.84 -22.96
N SER A 134 20.92 -2.13 -23.47
CA SER A 134 20.56 -2.28 -24.90
C SER A 134 19.12 -2.81 -24.94
N GLU A 135 18.10 -2.05 -25.33
CA GLU A 135 17.71 -1.86 -26.74
C GLU A 135 16.61 -0.77 -26.89
N GLN A 136 16.52 0.22 -26.00
CA GLN A 136 15.53 1.33 -26.14
C GLN A 136 16.04 2.56 -26.91
N LEU A 137 17.22 2.48 -27.52
CA LEU A 137 17.77 3.55 -28.36
C LEU A 137 17.39 3.47 -29.85
N SER A 138 16.60 2.48 -30.31
CA SER A 138 16.19 2.40 -31.74
C SER A 138 14.84 3.04 -32.08
N MET A 139 14.09 3.58 -31.11
CA MET A 139 12.77 4.18 -31.36
C MET A 139 12.80 5.68 -31.73
N PHE A 140 13.99 6.27 -31.86
CA PHE A 140 14.17 7.67 -32.29
C PHE A 140 14.72 7.83 -33.71
N ASP A 141 14.68 6.80 -34.54
CA ASP A 141 14.99 6.94 -35.98
C ASP A 141 13.73 7.29 -36.78
N HIS A 142 13.19 8.49 -36.55
CA HIS A 142 12.24 9.12 -37.44
C HIS A 142 12.95 10.23 -38.21
N LYS A 143 13.14 9.98 -39.51
CA LYS A 143 13.49 11.01 -40.50
C LYS A 143 12.59 12.24 -40.30
N PRO A 144 13.12 13.46 -40.28
CA PRO A 144 12.30 14.64 -40.06
C PRO A 144 11.37 14.84 -41.26
N SER A 145 10.06 14.74 -41.01
CA SER A 145 9.03 15.28 -41.88
C SER A 145 9.06 16.81 -41.78
N GLU A 146 9.23 17.45 -42.94
CA GLU A 146 9.19 18.90 -43.10
C GLU A 146 7.92 19.51 -42.48
N GLY A 147 8.11 20.58 -41.68
CA GLY A 147 7.03 21.51 -41.34
C GLY A 147 6.60 21.57 -39.89
N LEU A 148 7.52 21.84 -38.96
CA LEU A 148 7.18 22.50 -37.69
C LEU A 148 8.22 23.60 -37.45
N VAL A 149 7.74 24.83 -37.32
CA VAL A 149 8.53 26.01 -37.02
C VAL A 149 9.20 25.79 -35.67
N GLU A 150 10.53 25.81 -35.63
CA GLU A 150 11.29 25.78 -34.38
C GLU A 150 10.91 27.01 -33.54
N ALA A 151 10.17 26.80 -32.46
CA ALA A 151 10.04 27.79 -31.41
C ALA A 151 11.38 27.86 -30.67
N SER A 152 12.05 29.00 -30.72
CA SER A 152 13.26 29.28 -29.95
C SER A 152 12.98 29.06 -28.46
N THR A 153 13.78 28.19 -27.83
CA THR A 153 13.67 27.77 -26.43
C THR A 153 14.46 28.67 -25.49
N ASP A 154 14.43 30.00 -25.68
CA ASP A 154 15.09 30.93 -24.77
C ASP A 154 14.19 31.16 -23.55
N THR A 155 14.42 30.33 -22.52
CA THR A 155 13.64 30.36 -21.28
C THR A 155 14.48 31.01 -20.20
N LYS A 156 14.04 32.16 -19.69
CA LYS A 156 14.74 32.87 -18.63
C LYS A 156 14.16 32.50 -17.28
N SER A 157 14.93 31.71 -16.51
CA SER A 157 14.58 31.36 -15.14
C SER A 157 15.10 32.41 -14.16
N ILE A 158 14.25 32.82 -13.23
CA ILE A 158 14.50 33.80 -12.17
C ILE A 158 14.15 33.14 -10.84
N VAL A 159 15.13 33.03 -9.95
CA VAL A 159 14.89 32.66 -8.56
C VAL A 159 14.47 33.92 -7.80
N VAL A 160 13.37 33.84 -7.06
CA VAL A 160 12.86 34.93 -6.22
C VAL A 160 13.15 34.59 -4.77
N ASP A 161 14.18 35.21 -4.22
CA ASP A 161 14.64 35.01 -2.84
C ASP A 161 14.76 36.32 -2.04
N THR A 162 14.38 37.45 -2.63
CA THR A 162 14.38 38.77 -1.98
C THR A 162 13.00 39.47 -2.04
N PRO A 163 12.68 40.35 -1.07
CA PRO A 163 11.45 41.15 -1.09
C PRO A 163 11.30 42.01 -2.36
N GLU A 164 12.39 42.58 -2.86
CA GLU A 164 12.39 43.38 -4.09
C GLU A 164 12.16 42.52 -5.34
N GLY A 165 12.65 41.27 -5.32
CA GLY A 165 12.37 40.27 -6.35
C GLY A 165 10.90 39.88 -6.39
N LEU A 166 10.30 39.71 -5.20
CA LEU A 166 8.88 39.39 -5.06
C LEU A 166 7.98 40.51 -5.60
N GLU A 167 8.28 41.78 -5.31
CA GLU A 167 7.53 42.91 -5.86
C GLU A 167 7.58 42.97 -7.39
N LYS A 168 8.74 42.66 -7.99
CA LYS A 168 8.89 42.61 -9.45
C LYS A 168 8.09 41.47 -10.07
N MET A 169 8.11 40.29 -9.43
CA MET A 169 7.30 39.14 -9.85
C MET A 169 5.81 39.48 -9.81
N VAL A 170 5.31 40.07 -8.72
CA VAL A 170 3.90 40.47 -8.57
C VAL A 170 3.48 41.48 -9.65
N LYS A 171 4.33 42.46 -9.98
CA LYS A 171 4.06 43.40 -11.09
C LYS A 171 3.94 42.69 -12.44
N ALA A 172 4.82 41.71 -12.71
CA ALA A 172 4.79 40.93 -13.95
C ALA A 172 3.55 40.04 -14.04
N LEU A 173 3.16 39.39 -12.94
CA LEU A 173 1.97 38.54 -12.86
C LEU A 173 0.68 39.34 -13.06
N ASN A 174 0.57 40.53 -12.45
CA ASN A 174 -0.61 41.40 -12.60
C ASN A 174 -0.79 41.96 -14.01
N ALA A 175 0.29 42.05 -14.80
CA ALA A 175 0.24 42.51 -16.18
C ALA A 175 0.01 41.37 -17.20
N ALA A 176 0.03 40.12 -16.75
CA ALA A 176 -0.10 38.95 -17.61
C ALA A 176 -1.57 38.57 -17.84
N ASP A 177 -1.90 38.15 -19.08
CA ASP A 177 -3.24 37.65 -19.40
C ASP A 177 -3.44 36.19 -18.93
N VAL A 178 -2.36 35.41 -18.85
CA VAL A 178 -2.36 34.00 -18.46
C VAL A 178 -1.15 33.72 -17.58
N ILE A 179 -1.39 32.99 -16.50
CA ILE A 179 -0.37 32.54 -15.55
C ILE A 179 -0.44 31.02 -15.49
N VAL A 180 0.71 30.37 -15.65
CA VAL A 180 0.89 28.94 -15.38
C VAL A 180 1.58 28.81 -14.03
N PHE A 181 1.11 27.90 -13.19
CA PHE A 181 1.72 27.63 -11.90
C PHE A 181 1.93 26.13 -11.72
N ASP A 182 2.99 25.80 -11.00
CA ASP A 182 3.32 24.45 -10.57
C ASP A 182 3.84 24.48 -9.12
N THR A 183 3.74 23.36 -8.40
CA THR A 183 4.07 23.29 -6.98
C THR A 183 5.03 22.14 -6.69
N GLU A 184 6.03 22.41 -5.87
CA GLU A 184 6.97 21.40 -5.38
C GLU A 184 6.58 20.97 -3.96
N THR A 185 6.51 19.66 -3.73
CA THR A 185 6.05 19.08 -2.46
C THR A 185 7.04 18.09 -1.88
N THR A 186 6.96 17.89 -0.56
CA THR A 186 7.80 16.90 0.17
C THR A 186 7.45 15.44 -0.11
N SER A 187 6.30 15.17 -0.73
CA SER A 187 5.79 13.81 -0.96
C SER A 187 4.87 13.75 -2.18
N THR A 188 4.78 12.58 -2.79
CA THR A 188 3.81 12.23 -3.84
C THR A 188 2.43 11.86 -3.28
N ASP A 189 2.33 11.63 -1.96
CA ASP A 189 1.05 11.44 -1.26
C ASP A 189 0.41 12.80 -0.96
N LYS A 190 -0.67 13.11 -1.69
CA LYS A 190 -1.39 14.39 -1.61
C LYS A 190 -1.97 14.68 -0.22
N MET A 191 -2.19 13.68 0.62
CA MET A 191 -2.80 13.85 1.95
C MET A 191 -1.77 14.16 3.05
N GLN A 192 -0.48 13.96 2.77
CA GLN A 192 0.62 14.10 3.73
C GLN A 192 1.72 15.06 3.23
N ALA A 193 1.55 15.62 2.02
CA ALA A 193 2.52 16.49 1.39
C ALA A 193 2.48 17.92 1.96
N ASN A 194 3.62 18.40 2.45
CA ASN A 194 3.86 19.82 2.70
C ASN A 194 4.37 20.52 1.43
N LEU A 195 3.94 21.76 1.21
CA LEU A 195 4.41 22.63 0.13
C LEU A 195 5.84 23.09 0.41
N VAL A 196 6.71 23.05 -0.60
CA VAL A 196 8.13 23.44 -0.52
C VAL A 196 8.44 24.64 -1.42
N GLY A 197 7.72 24.76 -2.53
CA GLY A 197 7.91 25.86 -3.45
C GLY A 197 6.82 25.98 -4.49
N ILE A 198 6.79 27.14 -5.14
CA ILE A 198 5.87 27.41 -6.25
C ILE A 198 6.71 27.92 -7.42
N SER A 199 6.42 27.39 -8.60
CA SER A 199 6.99 27.81 -9.87
C SER A 199 5.92 28.51 -10.69
N LEU A 200 6.18 29.73 -11.17
CA LEU A 200 5.21 30.54 -11.91
C LEU A 200 5.79 30.91 -13.28
N ALA A 201 5.00 30.77 -14.34
CA ALA A 201 5.38 31.18 -15.68
C ALA A 201 4.34 32.12 -16.29
N VAL A 202 4.83 33.20 -16.90
CA VAL A 202 4.01 34.15 -17.66
C VAL A 202 4.61 34.39 -19.03
N ARG A 203 3.74 34.60 -20.02
CA ARG A 203 4.15 35.11 -21.33
C ARG A 203 4.13 36.64 -21.28
N PRO A 204 5.27 37.33 -21.48
CA PRO A 204 5.28 38.78 -21.52
C PRO A 204 4.42 39.30 -22.67
N LYS A 205 3.60 40.31 -22.41
CA LYS A 205 2.87 41.06 -23.42
C LYS A 205 3.84 42.09 -24.05
N GLU A 206 4.59 41.62 -25.05
CA GLU A 206 5.45 42.39 -25.96
C GLU A 206 6.33 43.51 -25.36
N LEU A 207 7.63 43.23 -25.24
CA LEU A 207 8.69 44.25 -25.30
C LEU A 207 9.71 43.86 -26.39
N GLY A 208 9.25 43.74 -27.65
CA GLY A 208 10.08 43.83 -28.86
C GLY A 208 11.36 42.97 -28.99
N ILE A 209 11.61 42.01 -28.11
CA ILE A 209 12.79 41.13 -28.12
C ILE A 209 12.31 39.75 -27.65
N GLN A 210 12.13 38.82 -28.61
CA GLN A 210 11.95 37.35 -28.48
C GLN A 210 10.91 36.83 -27.44
N PRO A 211 10.36 35.60 -27.60
CA PRO A 211 9.33 35.08 -26.71
C PRO A 211 9.95 34.53 -25.40
N ASP A 212 10.52 35.41 -24.58
CA ASP A 212 11.17 35.01 -23.34
C ASP A 212 10.10 34.59 -22.31
N THR A 213 9.96 33.30 -22.06
CA THR A 213 9.08 32.80 -20.99
C THR A 213 9.80 32.97 -19.66
N LEU A 214 9.28 33.86 -18.82
CA LEU A 214 9.83 34.12 -17.49
C LEU A 214 9.31 33.05 -16.52
N HIS A 215 10.22 32.21 -16.03
CA HIS A 215 9.94 31.26 -14.97
C HIS A 215 10.43 31.82 -13.64
N PHE A 216 9.54 31.96 -12.68
CA PHE A 216 9.85 32.36 -11.33
C PHE A 216 9.84 31.14 -10.43
N HIS A 217 10.91 30.90 -9.68
CA HIS A 217 10.94 29.91 -8.61
C HIS A 217 10.96 30.60 -7.25
N LEU A 218 9.92 30.35 -6.46
CA LEU A 218 9.87 30.74 -5.05
C LEU A 218 10.17 29.48 -4.22
N ALA A 219 11.39 29.36 -3.72
CA ALA A 219 11.78 28.28 -2.83
C ALA A 219 11.85 28.81 -1.40
N GLN A 220 10.97 28.32 -0.52
CA GLN A 220 11.07 28.55 0.91
C GLN A 220 10.78 27.24 1.64
N TYR A 221 11.73 26.81 2.48
CA TYR A 221 11.38 26.04 3.66
C TYR A 221 10.41 26.91 4.47
N LEU A 222 9.12 26.62 4.38
CA LEU A 222 8.01 27.42 4.95
C LEU A 222 8.01 27.50 6.49
N ASP A 223 9.08 27.07 7.16
CA ASP A 223 9.22 27.14 8.62
C ASP A 223 9.96 28.42 9.12
N GLU A 224 10.59 29.23 8.26
CA GLU A 224 11.41 30.38 8.73
C GLU A 224 11.15 31.75 8.10
N MET A 225 10.01 31.99 7.44
CA MET A 225 9.63 33.35 7.03
C MET A 225 8.29 33.78 7.62
N HIS A 226 8.35 34.50 8.74
CA HIS A 226 7.33 35.46 9.12
C HIS A 226 7.42 36.67 8.18
N PHE A 227 6.45 36.81 7.28
CA PHE A 227 6.08 38.10 6.69
C PHE A 227 5.10 38.83 7.62
#